data_AF-A0A1L8I414-F1
#
_entry.id   AF-A0A1L8I414-F1
#
_cell.length_a   1.000
_cell.length_b   1.000
_cell.length_c   1.000
_cell.angle_alpha   90.00
_cell.angle_beta   90.00
_cell.angle_gamma   90.00
#
_symmetry.space_group_name_H-M   'P 1'
#
loop_
_entity.id
_entity.type
_entity.pdbx_description
1 polymer ?
#
loop_
_entity_poly.entity_id
_entity_poly.type
_entity_poly.pdbx_seq_one_letter_code
_entity_poly.pdbx_strand_id
1 'polypeptide(L)'
;MRLFVGLSIPPTVARQLAGYVERAKSKLQAAHWVPPQNWHITLLFLGEVSPDTAAVLRRRFAAVAQQTHPFSLRLQNWGAFPNMKRAKLLWVGVNGEREPLQRLAEAVRETAADVVKLEKTQSFVPHLTVSRKVPALDLAHFNDEWPLLT
;
A
#
# COMPACT_ATOMS: atom_id res chain seq x y z
N MET A 1 -19.56 1.80 6.06
CA MET A 1 -18.67 0.92 5.28
C MET A 1 -17.25 1.41 5.48
N ARG A 2 -16.27 0.52 5.62
CA ARG A 2 -14.89 0.93 5.84
C ARG A 2 -14.16 1.19 4.52
N LEU A 3 -13.62 2.38 4.34
CA LEU A 3 -12.98 2.81 3.10
C LEU A 3 -11.52 3.23 3.28
N PHE A 4 -10.79 3.19 2.17
CA PHE A 4 -9.46 3.76 2.01
C PHE A 4 -9.30 4.28 0.57
N VAL A 5 -8.30 5.12 0.36
CA VAL A 5 -7.86 5.58 -0.97
C VAL A 5 -6.51 4.94 -1.24
N GLY A 6 -6.32 4.40 -2.45
CA GLY A 6 -5.07 3.75 -2.82
C GLY A 6 -4.82 3.80 -4.32
N LEU A 7 -3.55 3.58 -4.69
CA LEU A 7 -3.12 3.41 -6.07
C LEU A 7 -3.23 1.93 -6.45
N SER A 8 -3.95 1.66 -7.53
CA SER A 8 -4.01 0.33 -8.14
C SER A 8 -2.67 -0.03 -8.78
N ILE A 9 -2.33 -1.32 -8.78
CA ILE A 9 -1.09 -1.81 -9.38
C ILE A 9 -1.35 -2.23 -10.83
N PRO A 10 -0.54 -1.77 -11.81
CA PRO A 10 -0.67 -2.22 -13.19
C PRO A 10 -0.61 -3.76 -13.30
N PRO A 11 -1.44 -4.40 -14.14
CA PRO A 11 -1.47 -5.86 -14.24
C PRO A 11 -0.12 -6.51 -14.58
N THR A 12 0.72 -5.82 -15.34
CA THR A 12 2.09 -6.25 -15.66
C THR A 12 2.97 -6.34 -14.40
N VAL A 13 2.97 -5.29 -13.59
CA VAL A 13 3.71 -5.22 -12.31
C VAL A 13 3.15 -6.23 -11.31
N ALA A 14 1.83 -6.40 -11.25
CA ALA A 14 1.19 -7.40 -10.38
C ALA A 14 1.61 -8.83 -10.77
N ARG A 15 1.68 -9.17 -12.07
CA ARG A 15 2.16 -10.49 -12.50
C ARG A 15 3.62 -10.73 -12.13
N GLN A 16 4.48 -9.73 -12.28
CA GLN A 16 5.87 -9.84 -11.86
C GLN A 16 5.96 -10.06 -10.36
N LEU A 17 5.29 -9.23 -9.55
CA LEU A 17 5.26 -9.36 -8.09
C LEU A 17 4.74 -10.73 -7.63
N ALA A 18 3.74 -11.30 -8.32
CA ALA A 18 3.22 -12.63 -8.02
C ALA A 18 4.30 -13.71 -8.04
N GLY A 19 5.21 -13.70 -9.02
CA GLY A 19 6.32 -14.66 -9.06
C GLY A 19 7.24 -14.60 -7.83
N TYR A 20 7.45 -13.40 -7.26
CA TYR A 20 8.24 -13.21 -6.03
C TYR A 20 7.46 -13.66 -4.79
N VAL A 21 6.18 -13.31 -4.73
CA VAL A 21 5.29 -13.70 -3.63
C VAL A 21 5.11 -15.21 -3.56
N GLU A 22 5.04 -15.92 -4.70
CA GLU A 22 4.99 -17.39 -4.70
C GLU A 22 6.24 -18.04 -4.09
N ARG A 23 7.44 -17.48 -4.32
CA ARG A 23 8.65 -17.97 -3.65
C ARG A 23 8.61 -17.71 -2.15
N ALA A 24 8.15 -16.53 -1.74
CA ALA A 24 7.98 -16.21 -0.33
C ALA A 24 6.93 -17.10 0.37
N LYS A 25 5.83 -17.44 -0.32
CA LYS A 25 4.79 -18.38 0.15
C LYS A 25 5.36 -19.74 0.52
N SER A 26 6.28 -20.27 -0.29
CA SER A 26 6.91 -21.58 -0.02
C SER A 26 7.68 -21.61 1.30
N LYS A 27 8.25 -20.46 1.70
CA LYS A 27 9.03 -20.26 2.94
C LYS A 27 8.14 -19.92 4.14
N LEU A 28 6.98 -19.29 3.91
CA LEU A 28 6.07 -18.77 4.94
C LEU A 28 4.66 -19.36 4.77
N GLN A 29 4.56 -20.68 4.91
CA GLN A 29 3.34 -21.44 4.58
C GLN A 29 2.12 -21.05 5.44
N ALA A 30 2.34 -20.61 6.69
CA ALA A 30 1.27 -20.18 7.60
C ALA A 30 0.95 -18.67 7.51
N ALA A 31 1.50 -17.95 6.52
CA ALA A 31 1.17 -16.55 6.29
C ALA A 31 -0.15 -16.37 5.51
N HIS A 32 -0.88 -15.31 5.82
CA HIS A 32 -2.15 -14.97 5.17
C HIS A 32 -1.91 -13.96 4.04
N TRP A 33 -1.69 -14.49 2.84
CA TRP A 33 -1.34 -13.73 1.65
C TRP A 33 -2.53 -12.96 1.06
N VAL A 34 -2.26 -11.73 0.61
CA VAL A 34 -3.23 -10.88 -0.09
C VAL A 34 -3.30 -11.32 -1.55
N PRO A 35 -4.50 -11.59 -2.10
CA PRO A 35 -4.66 -11.92 -3.52
C PRO A 35 -4.15 -10.78 -4.42
N PRO A 36 -3.52 -11.07 -5.58
CA PRO A 36 -2.95 -10.04 -6.46
C PRO A 36 -3.95 -8.94 -6.90
N GLN A 37 -5.21 -9.31 -7.12
CA GLN A 37 -6.28 -8.36 -7.46
C GLN A 37 -6.59 -7.34 -6.36
N ASN A 38 -6.16 -7.62 -5.12
CA ASN A 38 -6.33 -6.74 -3.98
C ASN A 38 -5.05 -5.96 -3.64
N TRP A 39 -3.99 -6.06 -4.43
CA TRP A 39 -2.77 -5.28 -4.21
C TRP A 39 -2.96 -3.82 -4.60
N HIS A 40 -2.48 -2.95 -3.72
CA HIS A 40 -2.55 -1.50 -3.86
C HIS A 40 -1.49 -0.85 -2.96
N ILE A 41 -1.16 0.40 -3.26
CA ILE A 41 -0.45 1.28 -2.34
C ILE A 41 -1.50 2.14 -1.65
N THR A 42 -1.70 1.98 -0.34
CA THR A 42 -2.67 2.79 0.39
C THR A 42 -2.13 4.20 0.60
N LEU A 43 -2.90 5.21 0.22
CA LEU A 43 -2.60 6.62 0.47
C LEU A 43 -3.22 7.10 1.79
N LEU A 44 -4.47 6.71 2.04
CA LEU A 44 -5.22 7.16 3.21
C LEU A 44 -6.28 6.14 3.63
N PHE A 45 -6.34 5.80 4.92
CA PHE A 45 -7.50 5.10 5.50
C PHE A 45 -8.54 6.13 5.95
N LEU A 46 -9.78 5.98 5.51
CA LEU A 46 -10.89 6.90 5.83
C LEU A 46 -11.72 6.43 7.03
N GLY A 47 -11.60 5.16 7.42
CA GLY A 47 -12.43 4.56 8.45
C GLY A 47 -13.85 4.29 7.95
N GLU A 48 -14.84 4.38 8.84
CA GLU A 48 -16.25 4.21 8.51
C GLU A 48 -16.82 5.46 7.82
N VAL A 49 -17.37 5.26 6.63
CA VAL A 49 -17.95 6.32 5.79
C VAL A 49 -19.35 5.90 5.36
N SER A 50 -20.29 6.84 5.29
CA SER A 50 -21.64 6.63 4.74
C SER A 50 -21.60 6.62 3.20
N PRO A 51 -22.57 5.98 2.51
CA PRO A 51 -22.64 6.00 1.06
C PRO A 51 -22.64 7.42 0.45
N ASP A 52 -23.39 8.34 1.06
CA ASP A 52 -23.48 9.73 0.58
C ASP A 52 -22.15 10.47 0.69
N THR A 53 -21.48 10.32 1.84
CA THR A 53 -20.14 10.89 2.05
C THR A 53 -19.11 10.27 1.09
N ALA A 54 -19.21 8.96 0.82
CA ALA A 54 -18.35 8.30 -0.15
C ALA A 54 -18.55 8.86 -1.58
N ALA A 55 -19.78 9.20 -1.97
CA ALA A 55 -20.07 9.83 -3.25
C ALA A 55 -19.45 11.23 -3.37
N VAL A 56 -19.48 12.03 -2.29
CA VAL A 56 -18.83 13.35 -2.22
C VAL A 56 -17.31 13.21 -2.34
N LEU A 57 -16.70 12.33 -1.54
CA LEU A 57 -15.26 12.08 -1.56
C LEU A 57 -14.79 11.61 -2.94
N ARG A 58 -15.54 10.73 -3.61
CA ARG A 58 -15.22 10.27 -4.97
C ARG A 58 -15.08 11.43 -5.96
N ARG A 59 -15.99 12.42 -5.92
CA ARG A 59 -15.91 13.60 -6.80
C ARG A 59 -14.69 14.46 -6.48
N ARG A 60 -14.41 14.67 -5.20
CA ARG A 60 -13.25 15.48 -4.77
C ARG A 60 -11.92 14.81 -5.13
N PHE A 61 -11.78 13.50 -4.92
CA PHE A 61 -10.56 12.78 -5.31
C PHE A 61 -10.37 12.69 -6.83
N ALA A 62 -11.46 12.71 -7.62
CA ALA A 62 -11.33 12.81 -9.07
C ALA A 62 -10.67 14.14 -9.49
N ALA A 63 -10.99 15.25 -8.83
CA ALA A 63 -10.33 16.54 -9.08
C ALA A 63 -8.84 16.51 -8.69
N VAL A 64 -8.50 15.93 -7.53
CA VAL A 64 -7.10 15.73 -7.11
C VAL A 64 -6.34 14.91 -8.15
N ALA A 65 -6.94 13.81 -8.64
CA ALA A 65 -6.32 12.97 -9.66
C ALA A 65 -6.08 13.71 -10.98
N GLN A 66 -7.02 14.56 -11.42
CA GLN A 66 -6.86 15.37 -12.64
C GLN A 66 -5.75 16.41 -12.54
N GLN A 67 -5.49 16.93 -11.33
CA GLN A 67 -4.43 17.91 -11.07
C GLN A 67 -3.06 17.26 -10.80
N THR A 68 -3.04 15.93 -10.64
CA THR A 68 -1.81 15.20 -10.35
C THR A 68 -1.10 14.83 -11.65
N HIS A 69 0.10 15.36 -11.86
CA HIS A 69 0.94 14.95 -12.98
C HIS A 69 1.38 13.48 -12.82
N PRO A 70 1.48 12.70 -13.91
CA PRO A 70 2.01 11.35 -13.86
C PRO A 70 3.44 11.31 -13.29
N PHE A 71 3.77 10.25 -12.55
CA PHE A 71 5.10 10.01 -11.99
C PHE A 71 5.38 8.50 -11.95
N SER A 72 6.67 8.15 -11.88
CA SER A 72 7.18 6.79 -11.95
C SER A 72 7.55 6.25 -10.58
N LEU A 73 6.97 5.11 -10.23
CA LEU A 73 7.28 4.37 -9.01
C LEU A 73 7.88 3.02 -9.36
N ARG A 74 8.65 2.47 -8.43
CA ARG A 74 9.17 1.11 -8.47
C ARG A 74 8.93 0.41 -7.15
N LEU A 75 8.71 -0.89 -7.21
CA LEU A 75 8.61 -1.73 -6.03
C LEU A 75 10.03 -2.12 -5.58
N GLN A 76 10.31 -1.98 -4.28
CA GLN A 76 11.61 -2.31 -3.71
C GLN A 76 11.54 -2.94 -2.32
N ASN A 77 12.41 -3.92 -2.09
CA ASN A 77 12.66 -4.61 -0.83
C ASN A 77 11.43 -5.22 -0.15
N TRP A 78 11.68 -6.29 0.59
CA TRP A 78 10.71 -6.76 1.58
C TRP A 78 10.78 -5.89 2.83
N GLY A 79 9.63 -5.74 3.48
CA GLY A 79 9.54 -5.14 4.80
C GLY A 79 8.39 -5.73 5.59
N ALA A 80 8.36 -5.37 6.88
CA ALA A 80 7.37 -5.86 7.81
C ALA A 80 6.99 -4.78 8.82
N PHE A 81 5.77 -4.88 9.34
CA PHE A 81 5.37 -4.10 10.51
C PHE A 81 5.21 -4.98 11.76
N PRO A 82 5.59 -4.48 12.95
CA PRO A 82 6.31 -3.22 13.18
C PRO A 82 7.76 -3.22 12.68
N ASN A 83 8.40 -4.39 12.54
CA ASN A 83 9.73 -4.55 11.94
C ASN A 83 9.99 -6.02 11.59
N MET A 84 11.08 -6.31 10.88
CA MET A 84 11.43 -7.67 10.43
C MET A 84 11.60 -8.69 11.58
N LYS A 85 12.11 -8.27 12.75
CA LYS A 85 12.31 -9.17 13.90
C LYS A 85 11.01 -9.57 14.61
N ARG A 86 9.95 -8.77 14.44
CA ARG A 86 8.64 -8.97 15.10
C ARG A 86 7.52 -8.83 14.09
N ALA A 87 7.71 -9.39 12.90
CA ALA A 87 6.79 -9.21 11.79
C ALA A 87 5.39 -9.71 12.17
N LYS A 88 4.38 -8.85 11.99
CA LYS A 88 2.95 -9.21 12.04
C LYS A 88 2.33 -9.27 10.66
N LEU A 89 2.86 -8.49 9.73
CA LEU A 89 2.42 -8.44 8.33
C LEU A 89 3.64 -8.18 7.43
N LEU A 90 3.55 -8.57 6.17
CA LEU A 90 4.60 -8.34 5.16
C LEU A 90 4.13 -7.41 4.06
N TRP A 91 5.07 -6.59 3.63
CA TRP A 91 4.86 -5.64 2.55
C TRP A 91 6.11 -5.53 1.67
N VAL A 92 5.88 -4.91 0.52
CA VAL A 92 6.90 -4.50 -0.43
C VAL A 92 7.02 -2.98 -0.38
N GLY A 93 8.24 -2.47 -0.27
CA GLY A 93 8.48 -1.03 -0.24
C GLY A 93 8.24 -0.39 -1.60
N VAL A 94 8.00 0.92 -1.59
CA VAL A 94 7.82 1.71 -2.81
C VAL A 94 8.91 2.78 -2.89
N ASN A 95 9.50 2.94 -4.07
CA ASN A 95 10.51 3.96 -4.37
C ASN A 95 10.25 4.54 -5.76
N GLY A 96 11.20 5.30 -6.31
CA GLY A 96 10.97 6.12 -7.50
C GLY A 96 10.81 7.57 -7.10
N GLU A 97 9.86 8.23 -7.73
CA GLU A 97 9.53 9.61 -7.46
C GLU A 97 8.69 9.73 -6.18
N ARG A 98 9.37 9.67 -5.03
CA ARG A 98 8.73 9.66 -3.70
C ARG A 98 8.06 10.98 -3.34
N GLU A 99 8.60 12.10 -3.82
CA GLU A 99 8.09 13.43 -3.50
C GLU A 99 6.71 13.69 -4.14
N PRO A 100 6.47 13.43 -5.45
CA PRO A 100 5.11 13.42 -6.00
C PRO A 100 4.14 12.48 -5.29
N LEU A 101 4.58 11.29 -4.90
CA LEU A 101 3.75 10.34 -4.16
C LEU A 101 3.34 10.87 -2.78
N GLN A 102 4.28 11.50 -2.06
CA GLN A 102 4.00 12.15 -0.78
C GLN A 102 3.02 13.31 -0.93
N ARG A 103 3.22 14.17 -1.95
CA ARG A 103 2.27 15.24 -2.25
C ARG A 103 0.87 14.73 -2.57
N LEU A 104 0.76 13.64 -3.34
CA LEU A 104 -0.53 13.03 -3.64
C LEU A 104 -1.20 12.50 -2.36
N ALA A 105 -0.45 11.83 -1.48
CA ALA A 105 -0.98 11.34 -0.21
C ALA A 105 -1.47 12.49 0.69
N GLU A 106 -0.73 13.61 0.74
CA GLU A 106 -1.13 14.80 1.49
C GLU A 106 -2.37 15.47 0.89
N ALA A 107 -2.41 15.68 -0.44
CA ALA A 107 -3.57 16.27 -1.11
C ALA A 107 -4.84 15.43 -0.90
N VAL A 108 -4.73 14.10 -0.93
CA VAL A 108 -5.84 13.18 -0.59
C VAL A 108 -6.26 13.34 0.88
N ARG A 109 -5.29 13.47 1.80
CA ARG A 109 -5.55 13.68 3.23
C ARG A 109 -6.28 14.98 3.50
N GLU A 110 -5.77 16.10 3.00
CA GLU A 110 -6.35 17.44 3.15
C GLU A 110 -7.79 17.45 2.59
N THR A 111 -7.97 16.94 1.37
CA THR A 111 -9.28 16.84 0.72
C THR A 111 -10.30 16.04 1.54
N ALA A 112 -9.86 14.98 2.21
CA ALA A 112 -10.71 14.14 3.04
C ALA A 112 -11.01 14.78 4.41
N ALA A 113 -10.06 15.50 4.99
CA ALA A 113 -10.20 16.13 6.31
C ALA A 113 -11.34 17.15 6.37
N ASP A 114 -11.67 17.78 5.24
CA ASP A 114 -12.81 18.70 5.10
C ASP A 114 -14.18 18.01 5.20
N VAL A 115 -14.23 16.68 5.06
CA VAL A 115 -15.46 15.91 4.88
C VAL A 115 -15.64 14.85 5.97
N VAL A 116 -14.56 14.26 6.45
CA VAL A 116 -14.57 13.22 7.47
C VAL A 116 -13.53 13.47 8.55
N LYS A 117 -13.84 13.02 9.78
CA LYS A 117 -12.87 13.01 10.87
C LYS A 117 -11.84 11.92 10.64
N LEU A 118 -10.61 12.32 10.30
CA LEU A 118 -9.50 11.40 10.14
C LEU A 118 -8.88 11.03 11.49
N GLU A 119 -8.46 9.78 11.63
CA GLU A 119 -7.65 9.35 12.76
C GLU A 119 -6.25 10.01 12.71
N LYS A 120 -5.63 10.17 13.89
CA LYS A 120 -4.21 10.53 13.95
C LYS A 120 -3.41 9.37 13.36
N THR A 121 -2.80 9.60 12.21
CA THR A 121 -1.95 8.60 11.56
C THR A 121 -0.48 8.88 11.86
N GLN A 122 0.32 7.82 11.87
CA GLN A 122 1.77 7.96 11.78
C GLN A 122 2.16 8.55 10.41
N SER A 123 3.44 8.91 10.26
CA SER A 123 4.01 9.34 8.99
C SER A 123 3.68 8.34 7.87
N PHE A 124 3.39 8.86 6.69
CA PHE A 124 3.11 8.04 5.52
C PHE A 124 4.36 7.24 5.11
N VAL A 125 4.24 5.92 5.17
CA VAL A 125 5.27 4.97 4.70
C VAL A 125 4.71 4.26 3.47
N PRO A 126 5.15 4.58 2.25
CA PRO A 126 4.57 3.99 1.05
C PRO A 126 4.99 2.53 0.90
N HIS A 127 4.00 1.64 0.87
CA HIS A 127 4.21 0.19 0.78
C HIS A 127 3.00 -0.49 0.12
N LEU A 128 3.23 -1.69 -0.41
CA LEU A 128 2.21 -2.59 -0.92
C LEU A 128 2.14 -3.81 0.00
N THR A 129 1.01 -4.00 0.70
CA THR A 129 0.84 -5.14 1.61
C THR A 129 0.60 -6.43 0.84
N VAL A 130 1.45 -7.44 1.06
CA VAL A 130 1.37 -8.75 0.40
C VAL A 130 0.93 -9.87 1.34
N SER A 131 1.08 -9.68 2.66
CA SER A 131 0.49 -10.56 3.66
C SER A 131 -0.01 -9.75 4.85
N ARG A 132 -1.21 -10.08 5.35
CA ARG A 132 -1.82 -9.41 6.52
C ARG A 132 -1.50 -10.07 7.84
N LYS A 133 -0.98 -11.31 7.80
CA LYS A 133 -0.60 -12.07 8.98
C LYS A 133 0.58 -12.95 8.62
N VAL A 134 1.65 -12.85 9.39
CA VAL A 134 2.72 -13.85 9.41
C VAL A 134 2.74 -14.53 10.78
N PRO A 135 3.12 -15.81 10.87
CA PRO A 135 3.50 -16.41 12.16
C PRO A 135 4.61 -15.56 12.77
N ALA A 136 4.66 -15.45 14.10
CA ALA A 136 5.71 -14.70 14.78
C ALA A 136 7.09 -15.31 14.45
N LEU A 137 7.74 -14.73 13.46
CA LEU A 137 9.00 -15.19 12.88
C LEU A 137 9.97 -14.02 12.90
N ASP A 138 11.22 -14.29 13.27
CA ASP A 138 12.31 -13.36 13.01
C ASP A 138 12.65 -13.45 11.51
N LEU A 139 12.24 -12.43 10.77
CA LEU A 139 12.50 -12.30 9.34
C LEU A 139 13.75 -11.44 9.07
N ALA A 140 14.62 -11.18 10.05
CA ALA A 140 15.84 -10.41 9.84
C ALA A 140 16.74 -11.01 8.75
N HIS A 141 16.66 -12.33 8.53
CA HIS A 141 17.38 -13.04 7.48
C HIS A 141 16.47 -13.43 6.31
N PHE A 142 15.26 -12.86 6.21
CA PHE A 142 14.39 -13.05 5.06
C PHE A 142 14.97 -12.30 3.86
N ASN A 143 15.97 -12.93 3.26
CA ASN A 143 16.68 -12.46 2.10
C ASN A 143 16.14 -13.24 0.90
N ASP A 144 14.92 -12.91 0.47
CA ASP A 144 14.53 -13.23 -0.90
C ASP A 144 15.10 -12.11 -1.77
N GLU A 145 16.03 -12.47 -2.66
CA GLU A 145 16.67 -11.54 -3.59
C GLU A 145 15.62 -10.63 -4.23
N TRP A 146 15.76 -9.34 -3.96
CA TRP A 146 14.87 -8.33 -4.49
C TRP A 146 15.35 -7.93 -5.89
N PRO A 147 14.55 -8.13 -6.95
CA PRO A 147 14.90 -7.61 -8.26
C PRO A 147 14.36 -6.19 -8.42
N LEU A 148 15.12 -5.38 -9.12
CA LEU A 148 14.69 -4.05 -9.56
C LEU A 148 13.46 -4.21 -10.46
N LEU A 149 12.26 -4.00 -9.90
CA LEU A 149 11.00 -3.95 -10.64
C LEU A 149 10.81 -2.50 -11.11
N THR A 150 11.12 -2.22 -12.37
CA THR A 150 10.82 -0.95 -13.04
C THR A 150 9.51 -1.02 -13.79
#